data_AF-A0A7Y5B4C1-F1
#
_entry.id   AF-A0A7Y5B4C1-F1
#
_cell.length_a   1.000
_cell.length_b   1.000
_cell.length_c   1.000
_cell.angle_alpha   90.00
_cell.angle_beta   90.00
_cell.angle_gamma   90.00
#
_symmetry.space_group_name_H-M   'P 1'
#
loop_
_entity.id
_entity.type
_entity.pdbx_description
1 polymer ?
#
loop_
_entity_poly.entity_id
_entity_poly.type
_entity_poly.pdbx_seq_one_letter_code
_entity_poly.pdbx_strand_id
1 'polypeptide(L)'
;MDGAQFSVDINAEPRQVYAVLRDSERFPDFIPSVVSVKRLSEEGSRTVTEWTVKVQSLGIDTKWTSEETWDPENLTLSFRPAGEAVAQLHGLWSIAPTDSGSRLSLDAKYELKVPVLIKGMAQKAVQENLQALLNGIKARAESQ
;
A
#
# COMPACT_ATOMS: atom_id res chain seq x y z
N MET A 1 15.07 11.53 -0.77
CA MET A 1 13.88 10.67 -0.69
C MET A 1 13.08 10.87 -1.94
N ASP A 2 12.71 9.78 -2.60
CA ASP A 2 11.89 9.83 -3.80
C ASP A 2 10.42 9.83 -3.36
N GLY A 3 9.58 10.63 -4.03
CA GLY A 3 8.15 10.70 -3.80
C GLY A 3 7.40 10.12 -4.99
N ALA A 4 6.29 9.43 -4.73
CA ALA A 4 5.42 8.94 -5.78
C ALA A 4 3.95 9.12 -5.35
N GLN A 5 3.14 9.59 -6.28
CA GLN A 5 1.72 9.79 -6.11
C GLN A 5 0.98 8.92 -7.11
N PHE A 6 0.02 8.15 -6.62
CA PHE A 6 -0.83 7.29 -7.44
C PHE A 6 -2.27 7.52 -7.07
N SER A 7 -3.16 7.40 -8.05
CA SER A 7 -4.59 7.40 -7.80
C SER A 7 -5.30 6.46 -8.77
N VAL A 8 -6.40 5.88 -8.33
CA VAL A 8 -7.29 5.11 -9.20
C VAL A 8 -8.75 5.39 -8.83
N ASP A 9 -9.58 5.58 -9.84
CA ASP A 9 -11.04 5.65 -9.66
C ASP A 9 -11.61 4.24 -9.53
N ILE A 10 -12.51 4.05 -8.58
CA ILE A 10 -13.11 2.78 -8.18
C ILE A 10 -14.62 2.94 -8.20
N ASN A 11 -15.31 2.09 -8.95
CA ASN A 11 -16.77 2.01 -9.00
C ASN A 11 -17.32 1.28 -7.77
N ALA A 12 -17.00 1.78 -6.58
CA ALA A 12 -17.45 1.30 -5.28
C ALA A 12 -17.49 2.46 -4.29
N GLU A 13 -18.36 2.34 -3.28
CA GLU A 13 -18.51 3.36 -2.24
C GLU A 13 -17.20 3.55 -1.43
N PRO A 14 -16.88 4.77 -0.98
CA PRO A 14 -15.64 5.05 -0.24
C PRO A 14 -15.42 4.12 0.97
N ARG A 15 -16.48 3.79 1.71
CA ARG A 15 -16.42 2.89 2.88
C ARG A 15 -16.10 1.45 2.51
N GLN A 16 -16.54 1.00 1.34
CA GLN A 16 -16.23 -0.34 0.83
C GLN A 16 -14.75 -0.45 0.44
N VAL A 17 -14.22 0.57 -0.25
CA VAL A 17 -12.79 0.65 -0.54
C VAL A 17 -11.95 0.70 0.73
N TYR A 18 -12.39 1.47 1.74
CA TYR A 18 -11.73 1.54 3.03
C TYR A 18 -11.71 0.19 3.75
N ALA A 19 -12.83 -0.55 3.72
CA ALA A 19 -12.91 -1.89 4.29
C ALA A 19 -11.96 -2.88 3.60
N VAL A 20 -11.86 -2.84 2.26
CA VAL A 20 -10.87 -3.65 1.52
C VAL A 20 -9.45 -3.28 1.92
N LEU A 21 -9.11 -1.98 1.99
CA LEU A 21 -7.80 -1.51 2.41
C LEU A 21 -7.45 -2.00 3.83
N ARG A 22 -8.44 -2.01 4.74
CA ARG A 22 -8.30 -2.45 6.13
C ARG A 22 -8.10 -3.95 6.30
N ASP A 23 -8.58 -4.74 5.35
CA ASP A 23 -8.44 -6.19 5.30
C ASP A 23 -7.18 -6.62 4.53
N SER A 24 -6.06 -5.96 4.82
CA SER A 24 -4.78 -6.15 4.11
C SER A 24 -4.22 -7.58 4.22
N GLU A 25 -4.62 -8.34 5.24
CA GLU A 25 -4.28 -9.77 5.39
C GLU A 25 -4.85 -10.64 4.27
N ARG A 26 -5.86 -10.16 3.54
CA ARG A 26 -6.43 -10.82 2.34
C ARG A 26 -5.75 -10.43 1.04
N PHE A 27 -4.85 -9.44 1.02
CA PHE A 27 -4.19 -9.01 -0.21
C PHE A 27 -3.47 -10.13 -0.96
N PRO A 28 -2.81 -11.11 -0.31
CA PRO A 28 -2.21 -12.25 -1.01
C PRO A 28 -3.21 -13.06 -1.86
N ASP A 29 -4.50 -13.05 -1.52
CA ASP A 29 -5.53 -13.83 -2.22
C ASP A 29 -5.85 -13.24 -3.60
N PHE A 30 -5.57 -11.95 -3.83
CA PHE A 30 -5.96 -11.24 -5.06
C PHE A 30 -4.91 -10.29 -5.64
N ILE A 31 -3.77 -10.09 -4.98
CA ILE A 31 -2.68 -9.23 -5.44
C ILE A 31 -1.40 -10.06 -5.57
N PRO A 32 -1.04 -10.53 -6.79
CA PRO A 32 0.06 -11.50 -6.98
C PRO A 32 1.44 -11.08 -6.46
N SER A 33 1.70 -9.77 -6.35
CA SER A 33 2.96 -9.25 -5.80
C SER A 33 3.01 -9.32 -4.27
N VAL A 34 1.88 -9.41 -3.58
CA VAL A 34 1.82 -9.50 -2.12
C VAL A 34 1.93 -10.96 -1.71
N VAL A 35 3.03 -11.32 -1.05
CA VAL A 35 3.30 -12.70 -0.62
C VAL A 35 2.63 -12.98 0.72
N SER A 36 2.71 -12.03 1.66
CA SER A 36 2.03 -12.13 2.95
C SER A 36 1.84 -10.76 3.59
N VAL A 37 0.72 -10.58 4.28
CA VAL A 37 0.53 -9.50 5.25
C VAL A 37 0.08 -10.14 6.56
N LYS A 38 0.70 -9.75 7.67
CA LYS A 38 0.35 -10.25 9.01
C LYS A 38 0.16 -9.10 9.96
N ARG A 39 -0.98 -9.05 10.64
CA ARG A 39 -1.20 -8.10 11.73
C ARG A 39 -0.45 -8.55 12.98
N LEU A 40 0.51 -7.76 13.43
CA LEU A 40 1.32 -8.03 14.63
C LEU A 40 0.65 -7.50 15.90
N SER A 41 0.01 -6.33 15.82
CA SER A 41 -0.75 -5.73 16.92
C SER A 41 -1.83 -4.77 16.40
N GLU A 42 -2.85 -4.54 17.22
CA GLU A 42 -3.91 -3.57 16.96
C GLU A 42 -4.38 -2.93 18.27
N GLU A 43 -4.31 -1.61 18.34
CA GLU A 43 -4.66 -0.81 19.51
C GLU A 43 -5.41 0.45 19.06
N GLY A 44 -6.74 0.42 19.14
CA GLY A 44 -7.58 1.53 18.68
C GLY A 44 -7.40 1.80 17.18
N SER A 45 -6.94 3.00 16.84
CA SER A 45 -6.64 3.40 15.46
C SER A 45 -5.27 2.94 14.97
N ARG A 46 -4.42 2.38 15.84
CA ARG A 46 -3.06 1.98 15.48
C ARG A 46 -2.98 0.49 15.19
N THR A 47 -2.25 0.14 14.13
CA THR A 47 -1.98 -1.25 13.76
C THR A 47 -0.51 -1.39 13.41
N VAL A 48 0.09 -2.52 13.75
CA VAL A 48 1.43 -2.88 13.24
C VAL A 48 1.26 -4.08 12.32
N THR A 49 1.77 -3.98 11.10
CA THR A 49 1.66 -5.04 10.08
C THR A 49 3.05 -5.44 9.57
N GLU A 50 3.27 -6.73 9.37
CA GLU A 50 4.44 -7.27 8.69
C GLU A 50 4.07 -7.62 7.24
N TRP A 51 4.82 -7.07 6.30
CA TRP A 51 4.61 -7.26 4.86
C TRP A 51 5.76 -8.07 4.27
N THR A 52 5.42 -8.98 3.37
CA THR A 52 6.36 -9.58 2.41
C THR A 52 5.80 -9.35 1.01
N VAL A 53 6.53 -8.62 0.17
CA VAL A 53 6.12 -8.28 -1.20
C VAL A 53 7.23 -8.66 -2.18
N LYS A 54 6.84 -9.33 -3.26
CA LYS A 54 7.71 -9.66 -4.37
C LYS A 54 7.85 -8.47 -5.32
N VAL A 55 9.07 -8.04 -5.55
CA VAL A 55 9.41 -7.04 -6.57
C VAL A 55 9.72 -7.79 -7.86
N GLN A 56 8.67 -8.08 -8.64
CA GLN A 56 8.73 -9.01 -9.78
C GLN A 56 9.86 -8.68 -10.76
N SER A 57 10.02 -7.40 -11.12
CA SER A 57 11.05 -6.94 -12.06
C SER A 57 12.48 -7.05 -11.54
N LEU A 58 12.67 -7.21 -10.22
CA LEU A 58 13.97 -7.46 -9.61
C LEU A 58 14.16 -8.92 -9.16
N GLY A 59 13.10 -9.73 -9.14
CA GLY A 59 13.13 -11.11 -8.68
C GLY A 59 13.46 -11.27 -7.19
N ILE A 60 13.25 -10.22 -6.38
CA ILE A 60 13.54 -10.21 -4.95
C ILE A 60 12.25 -10.08 -4.13
N ASP A 61 12.23 -10.69 -2.95
CA ASP A 61 11.21 -10.46 -1.94
C ASP A 61 11.70 -9.39 -0.97
N THR A 62 10.85 -8.42 -0.67
CA THR A 62 11.11 -7.35 0.30
C THR A 62 10.20 -7.54 1.50
N LYS A 63 10.81 -7.56 2.69
CA LYS A 63 10.10 -7.71 3.96
C LYS A 63 10.27 -6.46 4.82
N TRP A 64 9.19 -5.95 5.39
CA TRP A 64 9.24 -4.82 6.31
C TRP A 64 8.08 -4.86 7.31
N THR A 65 8.21 -4.08 8.38
CA THR A 65 7.14 -3.84 9.35
C THR A 65 6.68 -2.40 9.23
N SER A 66 5.37 -2.20 9.20
CA SER A 66 4.70 -0.92 9.08
C SER A 66 3.89 -0.63 10.34
N GLU A 67 4.03 0.57 10.90
CA GLU A 67 3.09 1.14 11.84
C GLU A 67 2.09 2.00 11.08
N GLU A 68 0.81 1.72 11.28
CA GLU A 68 -0.32 2.24 10.57
C GLU A 68 -1.24 2.98 11.54
N THR A 69 -1.73 4.16 11.15
CA THR A 69 -2.77 4.89 11.88
C THR A 69 -3.96 5.10 10.97
N TRP A 70 -5.10 4.58 11.40
CA TRP A 70 -6.36 4.53 10.67
C TRP A 70 -7.32 5.62 11.14
N ASP A 71 -7.87 6.38 10.21
CA ASP A 71 -8.89 7.39 10.46
C ASP A 71 -10.16 7.05 9.67
N PRO A 72 -11.15 6.39 10.30
CA PRO A 72 -12.38 5.97 9.64
C PRO A 72 -13.34 7.13 9.33
N GLU A 73 -13.20 8.27 10.01
CA GLU A 73 -14.05 9.45 9.77
C GLU A 73 -13.60 10.16 8.48
N ASN A 74 -12.29 10.29 8.29
CA ASN A 74 -11.71 10.92 7.09
C ASN A 74 -11.34 9.92 5.98
N LEU A 75 -11.53 8.62 6.20
CA LEU A 75 -11.17 7.53 5.28
C LEU A 75 -9.70 7.59 4.85
N THR A 76 -8.81 7.77 5.83
CA THR A 76 -7.36 7.81 5.59
C THR A 76 -6.60 6.77 6.39
N LEU A 77 -5.42 6.43 5.88
CA LEU A 77 -4.45 5.57 6.53
C LEU A 77 -3.07 6.20 6.35
N SER A 78 -2.45 6.65 7.44
CA SER A 78 -1.03 7.02 7.42
C SER A 78 -0.18 5.82 7.83
N PHE A 79 0.94 5.60 7.15
CA PHE A 79 1.86 4.51 7.47
C PHE A 79 3.30 5.00 7.54
N ARG A 80 4.08 4.35 8.41
CA ARG A 80 5.50 4.59 8.60
C ARG A 80 6.21 3.28 8.95
N PRO A 81 7.52 3.15 8.73
CA PRO A 81 8.25 1.97 9.14
C PRO A 81 8.23 1.83 10.66
N ALA A 82 8.08 0.60 11.15
CA ALA A 82 8.20 0.27 12.57
C ALA A 82 9.60 -0.30 12.85
N GLY A 83 10.25 0.20 13.91
CA GLY A 83 11.61 -0.21 14.30
C GLY A 83 12.70 0.22 13.33
N GLU A 84 13.85 -0.47 13.35
CA GLU A 84 14.94 -0.28 12.39
C GLU A 84 14.61 -0.96 11.05
N ALA A 85 13.59 -0.45 10.36
CA ALA A 85 13.21 -0.98 9.07
C ALA A 85 14.31 -0.74 8.02
N VAL A 86 14.58 -1.78 7.22
CA VAL A 86 15.57 -1.73 6.12
C VAL A 86 15.15 -0.71 5.05
N ALA A 87 13.84 -0.53 4.86
CA ALA A 87 13.23 0.40 3.91
C ALA A 87 12.52 1.56 4.65
N GLN A 88 12.91 2.79 4.32
CA GLN A 88 12.24 3.99 4.80
C GLN A 88 11.03 4.26 3.91
N LEU A 89 9.90 3.58 4.16
CA LEU A 89 8.66 3.73 3.40
C LEU A 89 7.58 4.36 4.29
N HIS A 90 7.14 5.57 3.93
CA HIS A 90 6.08 6.30 4.63
C HIS A 90 5.06 6.81 3.65
N GLY A 91 3.84 7.06 4.09
CA GLY A 91 2.86 7.66 3.22
C GLY A 91 1.48 7.80 3.82
N LEU A 92 0.57 8.18 2.93
CA LEU A 92 -0.84 8.39 3.22
C LEU A 92 -1.66 7.74 2.11
N TRP A 93 -2.56 6.86 2.51
CA TRP A 93 -3.70 6.48 1.71
C TRP A 93 -4.88 7.39 2.04
N SER A 94 -5.60 7.82 1.02
CA SER A 94 -6.83 8.60 1.17
C SER A 94 -7.89 8.13 0.18
N ILE A 95 -9.14 8.18 0.61
CA ILE A 95 -10.29 7.80 -0.21
C ILE A 95 -11.27 8.96 -0.23
N ALA A 96 -11.56 9.48 -1.43
CA ALA A 96 -12.51 10.56 -1.63
C ALA A 96 -13.71 10.08 -2.45
N PRO A 97 -14.94 10.54 -2.17
CA PRO A 97 -16.09 10.28 -3.03
C PRO A 97 -15.90 10.94 -4.41
N THR A 98 -16.49 10.34 -5.42
CA THR A 98 -16.59 10.85 -6.80
C THR A 98 -18.03 10.68 -7.30
N ASP A 99 -18.36 11.22 -8.47
CA ASP A 99 -19.71 11.11 -9.05
C ASP A 99 -20.16 9.65 -9.30
N SER A 100 -19.22 8.72 -9.46
CA SER A 100 -19.47 7.32 -9.82
C SER A 100 -18.87 6.31 -8.85
N GLY A 101 -18.58 6.70 -7.61
CA GLY A 101 -17.97 5.84 -6.61
C GLY A 101 -16.91 6.59 -5.80
N SER A 102 -15.66 6.15 -5.85
CA SER A 102 -14.59 6.73 -5.05
C SER A 102 -13.24 6.78 -5.77
N ARG A 103 -12.34 7.62 -5.28
CA ARG A 103 -10.95 7.70 -5.71
C ARG A 103 -10.05 7.29 -4.56
N LEU A 104 -9.30 6.22 -4.76
CA LEU A 104 -8.22 5.80 -3.87
C LEU A 104 -6.92 6.48 -4.32
N SER A 105 -6.25 7.18 -3.40
CA SER A 105 -4.97 7.83 -3.64
C SER A 105 -3.91 7.35 -2.65
N LEU A 106 -2.66 7.27 -3.13
CA LEU A 106 -1.47 6.96 -2.35
C LEU A 106 -0.42 8.05 -2.57
N ASP A 107 -0.06 8.73 -1.49
CA ASP A 107 1.13 9.58 -1.40
C ASP A 107 2.23 8.80 -0.67
N ALA A 108 3.23 8.32 -1.40
CA ALA A 108 4.32 7.54 -0.84
C ALA A 108 5.65 8.30 -0.92
N LYS A 109 6.44 8.23 0.16
CA LYS A 109 7.84 8.66 0.19
C LYS A 109 8.70 7.47 0.58
N TYR A 110 9.72 7.20 -0.24
CA TYR A 110 10.61 6.09 -0.02
C TYR A 110 12.07 6.40 -0.28
N GLU A 111 12.94 5.58 0.30
CA GLU A 111 14.38 5.58 0.04
C GLU A 111 14.82 4.19 -0.43
N LEU A 112 15.38 4.14 -1.64
CA LEU A 112 15.97 2.92 -2.18
C LEU A 112 17.46 2.88 -1.88
N LYS A 113 17.84 1.92 -1.03
CA LYS A 113 19.24 1.62 -0.73
C LYS A 113 19.81 0.64 -1.77
N VAL A 114 19.93 1.10 -3.01
CA VAL A 114 20.44 0.32 -4.15
C VAL A 114 21.62 1.02 -4.82
N PRO A 115 22.53 0.29 -5.51
CA PRO A 115 23.58 0.92 -6.31
C PRO A 115 23.04 1.91 -7.35
N VAL A 116 23.75 3.02 -7.55
CA VAL A 116 23.35 4.11 -8.47
C VAL A 116 23.06 3.59 -9.88
N LEU A 117 23.84 2.62 -10.36
CA LEU A 117 23.70 1.98 -11.67
C LEU A 117 22.31 1.37 -11.92
N ILE A 118 21.62 0.90 -10.87
CA ILE A 118 20.31 0.25 -10.99
C ILE A 118 19.16 1.08 -10.42
N LYS A 119 19.43 2.32 -9.95
CA LYS A 119 18.44 3.13 -9.23
C LYS A 119 17.16 3.36 -10.03
N GLY A 120 17.27 3.71 -11.31
CA GLY A 120 16.09 3.95 -12.17
C GLY A 120 15.23 2.70 -12.38
N MET A 121 15.87 1.53 -12.54
CA MET A 121 15.17 0.25 -12.65
C MET A 121 14.44 -0.10 -11.35
N ALA A 122 15.09 0.10 -10.19
CA ALA A 122 14.48 -0.15 -8.89
C ALA A 122 13.32 0.82 -8.58
N GLN A 123 13.44 2.10 -8.96
CA GLN A 123 12.35 3.06 -8.86
C GLN A 123 11.14 2.62 -9.68
N LYS A 124 11.36 2.24 -10.95
CA LYS A 124 10.30 1.74 -11.82
C LYS A 124 9.62 0.51 -11.22
N ALA A 125 10.41 -0.43 -10.71
CA ALA A 125 9.91 -1.65 -10.06
C ALA A 125 9.00 -1.35 -8.86
N VAL A 126 9.36 -0.37 -8.02
CA VAL A 126 8.51 0.07 -6.91
C VAL A 126 7.22 0.71 -7.42
N GLN A 127 7.30 1.59 -8.43
CA GLN A 127 6.11 2.24 -8.99
C GLN A 127 5.14 1.22 -9.60
N GLU A 128 5.64 0.22 -10.32
CA GLU A 128 4.85 -0.89 -10.87
C GLU A 128 4.15 -1.68 -9.76
N ASN A 129 4.86 -1.99 -8.66
CA ASN A 129 4.28 -2.69 -7.52
C ASN A 129 3.21 -1.88 -6.80
N LEU A 130 3.40 -0.58 -6.61
CA LEU A 130 2.40 0.29 -6.01
C LEU A 130 1.15 0.40 -6.90
N GLN A 131 1.34 0.56 -8.22
CA GLN A 131 0.21 0.58 -9.15
C GLN A 131 -0.56 -0.75 -9.14
N ALA A 132 0.14 -1.89 -9.07
CA ALA A 132 -0.50 -3.20 -8.96
C ALA A 132 -1.31 -3.34 -7.67
N LEU A 133 -0.83 -2.77 -6.55
CA LEU A 133 -1.54 -2.74 -5.28
C LEU A 133 -2.86 -1.95 -5.40
N LEU A 134 -2.82 -0.74 -5.98
CA LEU A 134 -4.02 0.07 -6.24
C LEU A 134 -5.04 -0.69 -7.11
N ASN A 135 -4.56 -1.31 -8.19
CA ASN A 135 -5.42 -2.05 -9.12
C ASN A 135 -6.04 -3.29 -8.47
N GLY A 136 -5.30 -3.99 -7.61
CA GLY A 136 -5.81 -5.11 -6.83
C GLY A 136 -6.91 -4.70 -5.87
N ILE A 137 -6.72 -3.60 -5.14
CA ILE A 137 -7.74 -3.03 -4.23
C ILE A 137 -8.98 -2.62 -5.01
N LYS A 138 -8.82 -1.93 -6.15
CA LYS A 138 -9.92 -1.59 -7.06
C LYS A 138 -10.72 -2.83 -7.46
N ALA A 139 -10.06 -3.83 -8.04
CA ALA A 139 -10.73 -5.03 -8.53
C ALA A 139 -11.47 -5.76 -7.42
N ARG A 140 -10.87 -5.85 -6.21
CA ARG A 140 -11.51 -6.46 -5.06
C ARG A 140 -12.74 -5.67 -4.61
N ALA A 141 -12.64 -4.35 -4.51
CA ALA A 141 -13.74 -3.49 -4.11
C ALA A 141 -14.91 -3.58 -5.10
N GLU A 142 -14.66 -3.55 -6.41
CA GLU A 142 -15.70 -3.61 -7.45
C GLU A 142 -16.36 -4.99 -7.58
N SER A 143 -15.78 -6.03 -6.97
CA SER A 143 -16.30 -7.41 -7.01
C SER A 143 -17.21 -7.78 -5.83
N GLN A 144 -17.35 -6.91 -4.84
CA GLN A 144 -18.20 -7.17 -3.65
C GLN A 144 -19.64 -6.77 -3.89
#